data_AF-A0A3M1XGR0-F1
#
_entry.id   AF-A0A3M1XGR0-F1
#
_cell.length_a   1.000
_cell.length_b   1.000
_cell.length_c   1.000
_cell.angle_alpha   90.00
_cell.angle_beta   90.00
_cell.angle_gamma   90.00
#
_symmetry.space_group_name_H-M   'P 1'
#
loop_
_entity.id
_entity.type
_entity.pdbx_description
1 polymer ?
#
loop_
_entity_poly.entity_id
_entity_poly.type
_entity_poly.pdbx_seq_one_letter_code
_entity_poly.pdbx_strand_id
1 'polypeptide(L)' 'MIAMLDRITILPDLCNGKPTIRGHRLTVRTVLEQLAAGDSPEDLLEAYPFLEKEDILACLAYGARAVDHDLRSIKLAG' A
#
# COMPACT_ATOMS: atom_id res chain seq x y z
N MET A 1 13.36 -8.25 -2.76
CA MET A 1 12.55 -7.10 -3.22
C MET A 1 11.16 -7.48 -3.73
N ILE A 2 10.93 -8.67 -4.29
CA ILE A 2 9.57 -9.11 -4.74
C ILE A 2 8.59 -9.36 -3.57
N ALA A 3 9.09 -9.77 -2.40
CA ALA A 3 8.25 -10.18 -1.25
C ALA A 3 7.43 -9.08 -0.55
N MET A 4 7.61 -7.79 -0.87
CA MET A 4 6.84 -6.71 -0.22
C MET A 4 5.49 -6.46 -0.88
N LEU A 5 5.33 -6.75 -2.18
CA LEU A 5 4.09 -6.44 -2.89
C LEU A 5 2.93 -7.38 -2.54
N ASP A 6 3.21 -8.55 -1.96
CA ASP A 6 2.19 -9.50 -1.49
C ASP A 6 1.29 -8.90 -0.38
N ARG A 7 1.73 -7.81 0.25
CA ARG A 7 0.95 -7.07 1.25
C ARG A 7 -0.03 -6.08 0.62
N ILE A 8 0.08 -5.82 -0.68
CA ILE A 8 -0.82 -4.95 -1.43
C ILE A 8 -1.85 -5.79 -2.18
N THR A 9 -3.12 -5.52 -1.93
CA THR A 9 -4.27 -6.17 -2.54
C THR A 9 -5.02 -5.21 -3.43
N ILE A 10 -5.51 -5.70 -4.56
CA ILE A 10 -6.42 -4.97 -5.45
C ILE A 10 -7.67 -5.81 -5.59
N LEU A 11 -8.76 -5.37 -4.94
CA LEU A 11 -10.05 -6.05 -4.97
C LEU A 11 -11.08 -5.11 -5.61
N PRO A 12 -11.83 -5.53 -6.66
CA PRO A 12 -12.78 -4.66 -7.35
C PRO A 12 -13.80 -3.99 -6.43
N ASP A 13 -14.30 -4.74 -5.45
CA ASP A 13 -15.35 -4.29 -4.52
C ASP A 13 -14.81 -3.50 -3.31
N LEU A 14 -13.49 -3.34 -3.21
CA LEU A 14 -12.84 -2.61 -2.13
C LEU A 14 -12.21 -1.32 -2.64
N CYS A 15 -12.60 -0.19 -2.06
CA CYS A 15 -12.06 1.13 -2.42
C CYS A 15 -12.07 1.42 -3.93
N ASN A 16 -13.07 0.90 -4.67
CA ASN A 16 -13.22 1.00 -6.13
C ASN A 16 -12.02 0.42 -6.90
N GLY A 17 -11.51 -0.75 -6.50
CA GLY A 17 -10.39 -1.40 -7.15
C GLY A 17 -9.05 -0.68 -6.92
N LYS A 18 -8.95 0.17 -5.91
CA LYS A 18 -7.67 0.82 -5.56
C LYS A 18 -6.76 -0.15 -4.82
N PRO A 19 -5.43 -0.05 -4.99
CA PRO A 19 -4.47 -0.80 -4.18
C PRO A 19 -4.63 -0.48 -2.69
N THR A 20 -4.78 -1.53 -1.90
CA THR A 20 -5.06 -1.51 -0.47
C THR A 20 -4.09 -2.41 0.29
N ILE A 21 -3.96 -2.21 1.59
CA ILE A 21 -3.08 -3.01 2.43
C ILE A 21 -3.85 -4.23 2.91
N ARG A 22 -3.45 -5.44 2.49
CA ARG A 22 -3.97 -6.74 2.98
C ARG A 22 -5.51 -6.84 3.04
N GLY A 23 -6.23 -6.19 2.14
CA GLY A 23 -7.70 -6.17 2.10
C GLY A 23 -8.37 -5.20 3.09
N HIS A 24 -7.59 -4.38 3.81
CA HIS A 24 -8.12 -3.30 4.64
C HIS A 24 -8.54 -2.10 3.80
N ARG A 25 -9.49 -1.31 4.30
CA ARG A 25 -9.95 -0.05 3.67
C ARG A 25 -8.94 1.11 3.85
N LEU A 26 -7.64 0.82 3.79
CA LEU A 26 -6.56 1.80 3.78
C LEU A 26 -5.79 1.63 2.47
N THR A 27 -5.81 2.68 1.65
CA THR A 27 -5.21 2.62 0.32
C THR A 27 -3.72 2.94 0.36
N VAL A 28 -2.96 2.38 -0.59
CA VAL A 28 -1.54 2.74 -0.78
C VAL A 28 -1.38 4.25 -0.95
N ARG A 29 -2.29 4.88 -1.72
CA ARG A 29 -2.33 6.33 -1.91
C ARG A 29 -2.40 7.07 -0.58
N THR A 30 -3.31 6.68 0.31
CA THR A 30 -3.52 7.34 1.60
C THR A 30 -2.26 7.29 2.48
N VAL A 31 -1.54 6.16 2.47
CA VAL A 31 -0.25 6.06 3.17
C VAL A 31 0.78 7.00 2.56
N LEU A 32 0.91 7.02 1.23
CA LEU A 32 1.86 7.91 0.55
C LEU A 32 1.54 9.40 0.73
N GLU A 33 0.26 9.77 0.73
CA GLU A 33 -0.20 11.15 0.97
C GLU A 33 0.13 11.63 2.39
N GLN A 34 -0.06 10.77 3.41
CA GLN A 34 0.31 11.08 4.80
C GLN A 34 1.82 11.23 4.99
N LEU A 35 2.60 10.30 4.45
CA LEU A 35 4.07 10.42 4.45
C LEU A 35 4.54 11.69 3.73
N ALA A 36 3.89 12.06 2.62
CA ALA A 36 4.18 13.30 1.90
C ALA A 36 3.75 14.56 2.68
N ALA A 37 2.74 14.46 3.54
CA ALA A 37 2.31 15.54 4.43
C ALA A 37 3.25 15.73 5.65
N GLY A 38 4.16 14.78 5.88
CA GLY A 38 5.18 14.84 6.93
C GLY A 38 4.97 13.88 8.10
N ASP A 39 3.94 13.04 8.05
CA ASP A 39 3.71 12.02 9.07
C ASP A 39 4.87 11.00 9.08
N SER A 40 5.31 10.61 10.26
CA SER A 40 6.33 9.57 10.43
C SER A 40 5.71 8.17 10.31
N PRO A 41 6.51 7.13 9.98
CA PRO A 41 6.03 5.76 10.05
C PRO A 41 5.42 5.39 11.41
N GLU A 42 5.94 5.94 12.49
CA GLU A 42 5.44 5.75 13.84
C GLU A 42 4.03 6.34 14.03
N ASP A 43 3.78 7.54 13.50
CA ASP A 43 2.46 8.18 13.52
C ASP A 43 1.42 7.31 12.78
N LEU A 44 1.80 6.73 11.64
CA LEU A 44 0.93 5.82 10.89
C LEU A 44 0.63 4.53 11.67
N LEU A 45 1.62 3.96 12.36
CA LEU A 45 1.43 2.75 13.17
C LEU A 45 0.53 3.01 14.39
N GLU A 46 0.60 4.22 14.97
CA GLU A 46 -0.31 4.64 16.04
C GLU A 46 -1.74 4.88 15.52
N ALA A 47 -1.88 5.55 14.37
CA ALA A 47 -3.17 5.85 13.77
C ALA A 47 -3.90 4.59 13.25
N TYR A 48 -3.14 3.57 12.83
CA TYR A 48 -3.68 2.34 12.26
C TYR A 48 -3.14 1.10 12.99
N PRO A 49 -3.79 0.63 14.07
CA PRO A 49 -3.29 -0.48 14.89
C PRO A 49 -3.11 -1.82 14.17
N PHE A 50 -3.73 -1.99 12.99
CA PHE A 50 -3.54 -3.19 12.18
C PHE A 50 -2.28 -3.14 11.31
N LEU A 51 -1.70 -1.95 11.14
CA LEU A 51 -0.60 -1.69 10.21
C LEU A 51 0.70 -2.25 10.79
N GLU A 52 1.50 -2.88 9.94
CA GLU A 52 2.86 -3.28 10.25
C GLU A 52 3.84 -2.40 9.48
N LYS A 53 5.08 -2.28 9.97
CA LYS A 53 6.12 -1.48 9.32
C LYS A 53 6.36 -1.95 7.87
N GLU A 54 6.26 -3.24 7.64
CA GLU A 54 6.35 -3.88 6.33
C GLU A 54 5.24 -3.46 5.36
N ASP A 55 4.05 -3.12 5.87
CA ASP A 55 2.96 -2.59 5.04
C ASP A 55 3.32 -1.19 4.50
N ILE A 56 3.97 -0.34 5.32
CA ILE A 56 4.44 0.99 4.89
C ILE A 56 5.53 0.85 3.82
N LEU A 57 6.48 -0.06 4.03
CA LEU A 57 7.51 -0.36 3.03
C LEU A 57 6.91 -0.91 1.72
N ALA A 58 5.86 -1.74 1.81
CA ALA A 58 5.13 -2.23 0.66
C ALA A 58 4.44 -1.09 -0.12
N CYS A 59 3.84 -0.13 0.57
CA CYS A 59 3.25 1.06 -0.06
C CYS A 59 4.31 1.88 -0.83
N LEU A 60 5.48 2.12 -0.23
CA LEU A 60 6.59 2.83 -0.89
C LEU A 60 7.10 2.05 -2.12
N ALA A 61 7.31 0.75 -1.99
CA ALA A 61 7.75 -0.10 -3.10
C ALA A 61 6.72 -0.14 -4.24
N TYR A 62 5.42 -0.20 -3.90
CA TYR A 62 4.34 -0.10 -4.88
C TYR A 62 4.38 1.24 -5.61
N GLY A 63 4.51 2.36 -4.88
CA GLY A 63 4.61 3.69 -5.46
C GLY A 63 5.78 3.83 -6.43
N ALA A 64 6.96 3.35 -6.04
CA ALA A 64 8.15 3.36 -6.89
C ALA A 64 7.95 2.56 -8.19
N ARG A 65 7.29 1.40 -8.15
CA ARG A 65 7.00 0.64 -9.38
C ARG A 65 5.89 1.25 -10.23
N ALA A 66 4.93 1.92 -9.59
CA ALA A 66 3.82 2.55 -10.29
C ALA A 66 4.29 3.70 -11.18
N VAL A 67 5.30 4.46 -10.75
CA VAL A 67 5.90 5.53 -11.57
C VAL A 67 6.73 5.00 -12.73
N ASP A 68 7.32 3.81 -12.59
CA ASP A 68 8.06 3.11 -13.67
C ASP A 68 7.14 2.42 -14.69
N HIS A 69 5.80 2.53 -14.55
CA HIS A 69 4.80 1.82 -15.35
C HIS A 69 4.95 0.28 -15.37
N ASP A 70 5.70 -0.30 -14.44
CA ASP A 70 5.91 -1.75 -14.30
C ASP A 70 5.03 -2.36 -13.19
N LEU A 71 3.71 -2.26 -13.40
CA LEU A 71 2.71 -2.91 -12.55
C LEU A 71 2.16 -4.21 -13.15
N ARG A 72 2.61 -4.59 -14.36
CA ARG A 72 2.09 -5.75 -15.12
C ARG A 72 2.26 -7.10 -14.41
N SER A 73 3.09 -7.14 -13.36
CA SER A 73 3.38 -8.34 -12.58
C SER A 73 2.69 -8.39 -11.20
N ILE A 74 1.92 -7.37 -10.81
CA ILE A 74 1.19 -7.39 -9.55
C ILE A 74 -0.06 -8.24 -9.75
N LYS A 75 -0.10 -9.39 -9.06
CA LYS A 75 -1.24 -10.31 -9.12
C LYS A 75 -2.50 -9.57 -8.67
N LEU A 76 -3.44 -9.41 -9.59
CA LEU A 76 -4.83 -9.14 -9.23
C LEU A 76 -5.27 -10.37 -8.43
N ALA A 77 -5.72 -10.17 -7.19
CA ALA A 77 -6.36 -11.24 -6.45
C ALA A 77 -7.65 -11.58 -7.23
N GLY A 78 -7.62 -12.73 -7.89
CA GLY A 78 -8.76 -13.30 -8.60
C GLY A 78 -9.77 -13.90 -7.64
#